data_AF-A0AAW7N4L4-F1
#
_entry.id   AF-A0AAW7N4L4-F1
#
_cell.length_a   1.000
_cell.length_b   1.000
_cell.length_c   1.000
_cell.angle_alpha   90.00
_cell.angle_beta   90.00
_cell.angle_gamma   90.00
#
_symmetry.space_group_name_H-M   'P 1'
#
loop_
_entity.id
_entity.type
_entity.pdbx_description
1 polymer ?
#
loop_
_entity_poly.entity_id
_entity_poly.type
_entity_poly.pdbx_seq_one_letter_code
_entity_poly.pdbx_strand_id
1 'polypeptide(L)' 'MKSKLSIMLAAKRSEKQLTKKQTAELMGVMPMYYARFENNNLTPSKRNLDFFADFLEMDREDLWNIIEEEKKMKL' A
#
# COMPACT_ATOMS: atom_id res chain seq x y z
N MET A 1 6.23 -14.16 3.84
CA MET A 1 5.60 -13.24 4.81
C MET A 1 5.11 -12.01 4.05
N LYS A 2 3.87 -11.56 4.29
CA LYS A 2 3.36 -10.31 3.68
C LYS A 2 4.13 -9.10 4.22
N SER A 3 4.20 -8.02 3.44
CA SER A 3 4.86 -6.79 3.87
C SER A 3 3.96 -5.99 4.79
N LYS A 4 4.54 -5.10 5.61
CA LYS A 4 3.78 -4.19 6.45
C LYS A 4 2.80 -3.38 5.59
N LEU A 5 3.27 -2.85 4.44
CA LEU A 5 2.41 -2.14 3.49
C LEU A 5 1.24 -3.01 3.00
N SER A 6 1.49 -4.23 2.54
CA SER A 6 0.43 -5.13 2.06
C SER A 6 -0.62 -5.38 3.13
N ILE A 7 -0.19 -5.58 4.38
CA ILE A 7 -1.08 -5.78 5.53
C ILE A 7 -1.92 -4.52 5.78
N MET A 8 -1.30 -3.34 5.82
CA MET A 8 -1.99 -2.07 6.03
C MET A 8 -3.03 -1.79 4.92
N LEU A 9 -2.66 -2.00 3.66
CA LEU A 9 -3.57 -1.83 2.52
C LEU A 9 -4.77 -2.78 2.59
N ALA A 10 -4.54 -4.05 2.91
CA ALA A 10 -5.60 -5.03 3.05
C ALA A 10 -6.53 -4.71 4.24
N ALA A 11 -5.97 -4.24 5.36
CA ALA A 11 -6.71 -3.84 6.54
C ALA A 11 -7.60 -2.62 6.25
N LYS A 12 -7.04 -1.52 5.73
CA LYS A 12 -7.79 -0.29 5.42
C LYS A 12 -8.85 -0.52 4.34
N ARG A 13 -8.56 -1.36 3.34
CA ARG A 13 -9.55 -1.80 2.35
C ARG A 13 -10.72 -2.54 2.99
N SER A 14 -10.44 -3.44 3.94
CA SER A 14 -11.47 -4.22 4.63
C SER A 14 -12.30 -3.33 5.57
N GLU A 15 -11.66 -2.40 6.28
CA GLU A 15 -12.31 -1.36 7.11
C GLU A 15 -13.31 -0.54 6.28
N LYS A 16 -12.91 -0.10 5.08
CA LYS A 16 -13.78 0.65 4.16
C LYS A 16 -14.77 -0.24 3.38
N GLN A 17 -14.77 -1.56 3.59
CA GLN A 17 -15.61 -2.55 2.89
C GLN A 17 -15.48 -2.50 1.35
N LEU A 18 -14.26 -2.26 0.87
CA LEU A 18 -13.98 -2.10 -0.57
C LEU A 18 -13.45 -3.39 -1.20
N THR A 19 -13.80 -3.60 -2.46
CA THR A 19 -13.10 -4.54 -3.33
C THR A 19 -11.75 -3.96 -3.76
N LYS A 20 -10.82 -4.81 -4.22
CA LYS A 20 -9.54 -4.34 -4.79
C LYS A 20 -9.74 -3.42 -6.00
N LYS A 21 -10.78 -3.68 -6.80
CA LYS A 21 -11.14 -2.85 -7.95
C LYS A 21 -11.55 -1.44 -7.50
N GLN A 22 -12.50 -1.34 -6.58
CA GLN A 22 -12.95 -0.05 -6.05
C GLN A 22 -11.82 0.73 -5.36
N THR A 23 -10.94 0.02 -4.64
CA THR A 23 -9.78 0.65 -3.99
C THR A 23 -8.84 1.27 -5.02
N ALA A 24 -8.55 0.56 -6.11
CA ALA A 24 -7.71 1.06 -7.19
C ALA A 24 -8.35 2.26 -7.90
N GLU A 25 -9.66 2.21 -8.15
CA GLU A 25 -10.43 3.31 -8.75
C GLU A 25 -10.36 4.58 -7.88
N LEU A 26 -10.49 4.46 -6.55
CA LEU A 26 -10.34 5.59 -5.62
C LEU A 26 -8.94 6.21 -5.63
N MET A 27 -7.90 5.39 -5.84
CA MET A 27 -6.51 5.85 -5.94
C MET A 27 -6.15 6.38 -7.34
N GLY A 28 -7.05 6.29 -8.33
CA GLY A 28 -6.76 6.66 -9.71
C GLY A 28 -5.76 5.72 -10.40
N VAL A 29 -5.68 4.46 -9.98
CA VAL A 29 -4.76 3.45 -10.55
C VAL A 29 -5.50 2.25 -11.13
N MET A 30 -4.83 1.50 -12.01
CA MET A 30 -5.41 0.28 -12.57
C MET A 30 -5.58 -0.81 -11.48
N PRO A 31 -6.69 -1.57 -11.48
CA PRO A 31 -6.93 -2.64 -10.49
C PRO A 31 -5.80 -3.66 -10.38
N MET A 32 -5.23 -4.07 -11.51
CA MET A 32 -4.09 -5.00 -11.52
C MET A 32 -2.84 -4.40 -10.87
N TYR A 33 -2.65 -3.08 -10.96
CA TYR A 33 -1.50 -2.40 -10.40
C TYR A 33 -1.59 -2.37 -8.87
N TYR A 34 -2.75 -1.95 -8.32
CA TYR A 34 -3.01 -2.01 -6.89
C TYR A 34 -2.87 -3.44 -6.33
N ALA A 35 -3.46 -4.43 -7.01
CA ALA A 35 -3.43 -5.82 -6.56
C ALA A 35 -2.00 -6.36 -6.38
N ARG A 36 -1.02 -5.89 -7.16
CA ARG A 36 0.37 -6.30 -7.00
C ARG A 36 0.96 -5.88 -5.65
N PHE A 37 0.62 -4.71 -5.13
CA PHE A 37 1.12 -4.24 -3.84
C PHE A 37 0.49 -5.02 -2.68
N GLU A 38 -0.83 -5.21 -2.70
CA GLU A 38 -1.52 -5.97 -1.65
C GLU A 38 -1.13 -7.47 -1.66
N ASN A 39 -0.68 -7.99 -2.81
CA ASN A 39 -0.20 -9.37 -2.96
C ASN A 39 1.33 -9.50 -2.78
N ASN A 40 2.06 -8.46 -2.38
CA ASN A 40 3.52 -8.48 -2.24
C ASN A 40 4.32 -8.73 -3.55
N ASN A 41 3.69 -8.56 -4.71
CA ASN A 41 4.29 -8.79 -6.04
C ASN A 41 4.96 -7.52 -6.63
N LEU A 42 4.88 -6.39 -5.91
CA LEU A 42 5.52 -5.14 -6.29
C LEU A 42 5.87 -4.33 -5.03
N THR A 43 7.12 -3.88 -4.97
CA THR A 43 7.59 -2.95 -3.94
C THR A 43 7.28 -1.52 -4.37
N PRO A 44 6.69 -0.67 -3.51
CA PRO A 44 6.44 0.73 -3.84
C PRO A 44 7.75 1.51 -4.01
N SER A 45 7.71 2.47 -4.93
CA SER A 45 8.67 3.55 -5.04
C SER A 45 8.16 4.81 -4.34
N LYS A 46 9.00 5.85 -4.21
CA LYS A 46 8.57 7.16 -3.67
C LYS A 46 7.39 7.77 -4.43
N ARG A 47 7.23 7.48 -5.72
CA ARG A 47 6.11 7.98 -6.54
C ARG A 47 4.77 7.32 -6.21
N ASN A 48 4.81 6.17 -5.52
CA ASN A 48 3.61 5.47 -5.12
C ASN A 48 3.08 5.94 -3.76
N LEU A 49 3.90 6.69 -3.00
CA LEU A 49 3.59 6.99 -1.61
C LEU A 49 2.37 7.88 -1.48
N ASP A 50 2.19 8.87 -2.35
CA ASP A 50 1.13 9.89 -2.18
C ASP A 50 -0.24 9.23 -2.10
N PHE A 51 -0.61 8.40 -3.08
CA PHE A 51 -1.92 7.72 -3.08
C PHE A 51 -2.05 6.63 -2.01
N PHE A 52 -0.95 6.07 -1.52
CA PHE A 52 -1.00 5.14 -0.39
C PHE A 52 -1.15 5.85 0.95
N ALA A 53 -0.44 6.96 1.14
CA ALA A 53 -0.53 7.81 2.32
C ALA A 53 -1.94 8.39 2.45
N ASP A 54 -2.49 8.93 1.36
CA ASP A 54 -3.85 9.44 1.31
C ASP A 54 -4.89 8.36 1.67
N PHE A 55 -4.76 7.16 1.07
CA PHE A 55 -5.70 6.07 1.34
C PHE A 55 -5.59 5.51 2.76
N LEU A 56 -4.37 5.43 3.30
CA LEU A 56 -4.09 4.96 4.66
C LEU A 56 -4.34 6.03 5.72
N GLU A 57 -4.63 7.27 5.32
CA GLU A 57 -4.80 8.42 6.20
C GLU A 57 -3.57 8.60 7.10
N MET A 58 -2.38 8.49 6.49
CA MET A 58 -1.07 8.49 7.16
C MET A 58 -0.15 9.54 6.54
N ASP A 59 0.76 10.09 7.32
CA ASP A 59 1.82 10.93 6.77
C ASP A 59 2.70 10.14 5.79
N ARG A 60 3.11 10.82 4.72
CA ARG A 60 3.87 10.23 3.62
C ARG A 60 5.27 9.76 4.06
N GLU A 61 5.95 10.54 4.91
CA GLU A 61 7.28 10.20 5.39
C GLU A 61 7.22 9.08 6.44
N ASP A 62 6.19 9.06 7.29
CA ASP A 62 5.94 7.94 8.20
C ASP A 62 5.75 6.62 7.44
N LEU A 63 4.92 6.64 6.38
CA LEU A 63 4.72 5.48 5.52
C LEU A 63 6.04 5.02 4.85
N TRP A 64 6.85 5.98 4.39
CA TRP A 64 8.15 5.68 3.80
C TRP A 64 9.11 5.02 4.80
N ASN A 65 9.19 5.54 6.02
CA ASN A 65 10.03 5.00 7.07
C ASN A 65 9.66 3.55 7.40
N ILE A 66 8.35 3.24 7.51
CA ILE A 66 7.85 1.88 7.74
C ILE A 66 8.34 0.91 6.64
N ILE A 67 8.28 1.35 5.38
CA ILE A 67 8.70 0.54 4.23
C ILE A 67 10.22 0.31 4.23
N GLU A 68 11.01 1.35 4.52
CA GLU A 68 12.47 1.27 4.52
C GLU A 68 13.02 0.47 5.70
N GLU A 69 12.44 0.61 6.89
CA GLU A 69 12.78 -0.23 8.06
C GLU A 69 12.54 -1.71 7.76
N GLU A 70 11.42 -2.03 7.11
CA GLU A 70 11.12 -3.42 6.72
C GLU A 70 12.16 -3.98 5.74
N LYS A 71 12.68 -3.16 4.81
CA LYS A 71 13.75 -3.59 3.91
C LYS A 71 15.05 -3.89 4.66
N LYS A 72 15.42 -3.03 5.62
CA LYS A 72 16.63 -3.21 6.43
C LYS A 72 16.60 -4.49 7.27
N MET A 73 15.43 -4.89 7.77
CA MET A 73 15.26 -6.12 8.56
C MET A 73 15.26 -7.41 7.72
N LYS A 74 15.18 -7.31 6.40
CA LYS A 74 15.21 -8.45 5.47
C LYS A 74 16.59 -8.67 4.83
N LEU A 75 17.53 -7.77 5.09
CA LEU A 75 18.94 -7.89 4.73
C LEU A 75 19.72 -8.52 5.90
#